data_AF-A0A4S8KM28-F1
#
_entry.id   AF-A0A4S8KM28-F1
#
_cell.length_a   1.000
_cell.length_b   1.000
_cell.length_c   1.000
_cell.angle_alpha   90.00
_cell.angle_beta   90.00
_cell.angle_gamma   90.00
#
_symmetry.space_group_name_H-M   'P 1'
#
loop_
_entity.id
_entity.type
_entity.pdbx_description
1 polymer ?
#
loop_
_entity_poly.entity_id
_entity_poly.type
_entity_poly.pdbx_seq_one_letter_code
_entity_poly.pdbx_strand_id
1 'polypeptide(L)'
;HLPPNKLTGVNGLSNLLSWMGTGQGFRTHEFLQLVAPETSCGIFFSDGLDACIALFERGIDYNLTRMESRSRWSDCDVVQSMATCESGSRRNGLLQLSDSAIWGQPNQLMSIAPSRKQGNLFGYQRASLTEKLSPYWVPSIAESWKSYLGDMLDQDPSSYKGHRRTWGETLTWIHELDVDGFKSGLTPLQATNNLSLAGICHPPSLDEISAFVWRNKVLGAYRRLVESNFDVFSFAAVKASLLLIFTHINNSLSSSAKEIFNFDRFPWMFVEHTLCKVSRYINRIEHVGTWGREFEIIGSYKQERLTENDRFHSPLKLIMTLKEAEAVLLNHRL
;
A
#
# COMPACT_ATOMS: atom_id res chain seq x y z
N HIS A 1 -1.96 -10.26 -9.03
CA HIS A 1 -2.42 -10.65 -7.68
C HIS A 1 -3.90 -10.44 -7.39
N LEU A 2 -4.63 -9.54 -8.04
CA LEU A 2 -6.08 -9.65 -8.24
C LEU A 2 -6.34 -9.62 -9.74
N PRO A 3 -7.11 -10.56 -10.33
CA PRO A 3 -7.29 -10.60 -11.77
C PRO A 3 -8.39 -9.62 -12.18
N PRO A 4 -8.11 -8.62 -13.05
CA PRO A 4 -9.05 -7.54 -13.36
C PRO A 4 -10.42 -8.03 -13.84
N ASN A 5 -10.45 -9.10 -14.64
CA ASN A 5 -11.66 -9.73 -15.15
C ASN A 5 -12.52 -10.42 -14.09
N LYS A 6 -11.95 -10.82 -12.93
CA LYS A 6 -12.78 -11.30 -11.81
C LYS A 6 -13.20 -10.17 -10.87
N LEU A 7 -12.46 -9.06 -10.85
CA LEU A 7 -12.85 -7.89 -10.05
C LEU A 7 -14.15 -7.26 -10.57
N THR A 8 -14.48 -7.41 -11.84
CA THR A 8 -15.78 -6.98 -12.37
C THR A 8 -16.93 -7.92 -12.05
N GLY A 9 -16.69 -9.05 -11.37
CA GLY A 9 -17.76 -9.91 -10.88
C GLY A 9 -18.38 -9.42 -9.57
N VAL A 10 -19.49 -10.06 -9.16
CA VAL A 10 -20.26 -9.71 -7.95
C VAL A 10 -19.41 -9.63 -6.67
N ASN A 11 -18.42 -10.52 -6.53
CA ASN A 11 -17.55 -10.59 -5.35
C ASN A 11 -16.28 -9.73 -5.48
N GLY A 12 -16.15 -8.95 -6.55
CA GLY A 12 -14.91 -8.25 -6.87
C GLY A 12 -14.49 -7.25 -5.80
N LEU A 13 -15.41 -6.41 -5.32
CA LEU A 13 -15.14 -5.46 -4.23
C LEU A 13 -14.77 -6.17 -2.93
N SER A 14 -15.51 -7.20 -2.52
CA SER A 14 -15.21 -7.97 -1.30
C SER A 14 -13.80 -8.57 -1.36
N ASN A 15 -13.38 -9.06 -2.53
CA ASN A 15 -12.03 -9.56 -2.76
C ASN A 15 -10.99 -8.45 -2.69
N LEU A 16 -11.23 -7.28 -3.30
CA LEU A 16 -10.33 -6.13 -3.21
C LEU A 16 -10.13 -5.71 -1.75
N LEU A 17 -11.21 -5.51 -1.00
CA LEU A 17 -11.17 -5.07 0.41
C LEU A 17 -10.44 -6.10 1.29
N SER A 18 -10.68 -7.40 1.07
CA SER A 18 -9.99 -8.48 1.78
C SER A 18 -8.49 -8.52 1.42
N TRP A 19 -8.17 -8.41 0.14
CA TRP A 19 -6.79 -8.42 -0.36
C TRP A 19 -5.96 -7.26 0.15
N MET A 20 -6.54 -6.08 0.30
CA MET A 20 -5.88 -4.91 0.89
C MET A 20 -5.33 -5.21 2.31
N GLY A 21 -5.90 -6.18 3.04
CA GLY A 21 -5.41 -6.63 4.35
C GLY A 21 -4.17 -7.53 4.30
N THR A 22 -3.83 -8.09 3.14
CA THR A 22 -2.63 -8.95 2.95
C THR A 22 -1.33 -8.15 2.84
N GLY A 23 -1.43 -6.82 2.72
CA GLY A 23 -0.27 -5.95 2.85
C GLY A 23 0.54 -5.60 1.60
N GLN A 24 -0.10 -5.68 0.43
CA GLN A 24 0.34 -5.16 -0.87
C GLN A 24 1.86 -5.07 -1.12
N GLY A 25 2.43 -6.04 -1.83
CA GLY A 25 3.80 -5.99 -2.36
C GLY A 25 4.50 -7.35 -2.31
N PHE A 26 5.82 -7.37 -2.14
CA PHE A 26 6.61 -8.62 -2.06
C PHE A 26 6.09 -9.59 -0.98
N ARG A 27 5.55 -9.06 0.13
CA ARG A 27 4.96 -9.83 1.24
C ARG A 27 3.72 -10.61 0.82
N THR A 28 2.89 -9.99 -0.02
CA THR A 28 1.70 -10.61 -0.60
C THR A 28 2.08 -11.75 -1.56
N HIS A 29 3.26 -11.71 -2.19
CA HIS A 29 3.69 -12.76 -3.10
C HIS A 29 3.93 -14.10 -2.39
N GLU A 30 4.64 -14.10 -1.26
CA GLU A 30 4.90 -15.33 -0.47
C GLU A 30 3.61 -15.95 0.07
N PHE A 31 2.70 -15.13 0.58
CA PHE A 31 1.38 -15.58 1.01
C PHE A 31 0.63 -16.28 -0.13
N LEU A 32 0.60 -15.67 -1.32
CA LEU A 32 -0.14 -16.21 -2.46
C LEU A 32 0.45 -17.49 -3.04
N GLN A 33 1.77 -17.66 -2.98
CA GLN A 33 2.41 -18.94 -3.31
C GLN A 33 1.95 -20.08 -2.40
N LEU A 34 1.71 -19.80 -1.11
CA LEU A 34 1.25 -20.81 -0.15
C LEU A 34 -0.25 -21.11 -0.30
N VAL A 35 -1.10 -20.08 -0.39
CA VAL A 35 -2.55 -20.25 -0.24
C VAL A 35 -3.28 -20.47 -1.57
N ALA A 36 -2.61 -20.26 -2.70
CA ALA A 36 -3.15 -20.54 -4.03
C ALA A 36 -2.16 -21.31 -4.93
N PRO A 37 -1.57 -22.43 -4.47
CA PRO A 37 -0.48 -23.13 -5.17
C PRO A 37 -0.95 -23.77 -6.48
N GLU A 38 -2.23 -24.13 -6.57
CA GLU A 38 -2.85 -24.73 -7.76
C GLU A 38 -3.10 -23.73 -8.89
N THR A 39 -3.11 -22.43 -8.57
CA THR A 39 -3.09 -21.39 -9.59
C THR A 39 -1.63 -21.09 -9.92
N SER A 40 -1.17 -21.49 -11.10
CA SER A 40 0.18 -21.20 -11.62
C SER A 40 0.55 -19.71 -11.68
N CYS A 41 -0.37 -18.81 -11.30
CA CYS A 41 -0.23 -17.36 -11.32
C CYS A 41 -0.31 -16.68 -9.94
N GLY A 42 -0.44 -17.42 -8.82
CA GLY A 42 -0.48 -16.85 -7.47
C GLY A 42 -1.63 -15.84 -7.27
N ILE A 43 -2.84 -16.19 -7.70
CA ILE A 43 -3.96 -15.24 -7.76
C ILE A 43 -4.73 -15.23 -6.42
N PHE A 44 -5.00 -14.05 -5.85
CA PHE A 44 -5.97 -13.91 -4.77
C PHE A 44 -7.38 -13.77 -5.36
N PHE A 45 -8.27 -14.71 -5.09
CA PHE A 45 -9.71 -14.55 -5.32
C PHE A 45 -10.50 -15.59 -4.52
N SER A 46 -11.71 -15.24 -4.10
CA SER A 46 -12.64 -16.10 -3.37
C SER A 46 -14.06 -15.90 -3.87
N ASP A 47 -14.85 -16.97 -3.83
CA ASP A 47 -16.25 -16.96 -4.25
C ASP A 47 -17.22 -16.68 -3.09
N GLY A 48 -16.70 -16.59 -1.86
CA GLY A 48 -17.50 -16.32 -0.66
C GLY A 48 -16.64 -16.04 0.57
N LEU A 49 -17.30 -15.63 1.66
CA LEU A 49 -16.65 -15.32 2.94
C LEU A 49 -15.89 -16.53 3.50
N ASP A 50 -16.51 -17.71 3.53
CA ASP A 50 -15.89 -18.91 4.10
C ASP A 50 -14.63 -19.33 3.32
N ALA A 51 -14.69 -19.26 1.98
CA ALA A 51 -13.53 -19.52 1.12
C ALA A 51 -12.42 -18.48 1.35
N CYS A 52 -12.78 -17.22 1.57
CA CYS A 52 -11.83 -16.16 1.89
C CYS A 52 -11.17 -16.38 3.25
N ILE A 53 -11.96 -16.71 4.29
CA ILE A 53 -11.45 -17.07 5.62
C ILE A 53 -10.48 -18.24 5.52
N ALA A 54 -10.84 -19.30 4.80
CA ALA A 54 -9.99 -20.47 4.60
C ALA A 54 -8.66 -20.17 3.88
N LEU A 55 -8.57 -19.10 3.06
CA LEU A 55 -7.27 -18.65 2.53
C LEU A 55 -6.37 -18.11 3.64
N PHE A 56 -6.90 -17.26 4.52
CA PHE A 56 -6.12 -16.69 5.62
C PHE A 56 -5.77 -17.72 6.68
N GLU A 57 -6.70 -18.62 7.03
CA GLU A 57 -6.48 -19.70 7.99
C GLU A 57 -5.33 -20.62 7.55
N ARG A 58 -5.22 -20.97 6.26
CA ARG A 58 -4.07 -21.73 5.74
C ARG A 58 -2.73 -21.05 6.00
N GLY A 59 -2.67 -19.72 5.88
CA GLY A 59 -1.49 -18.95 6.21
C GLY A 59 -1.18 -18.97 7.71
N ILE A 60 -2.21 -18.89 8.55
CA ILE A 60 -2.09 -18.94 10.02
C ILE A 60 -1.60 -20.33 10.44
N ASP A 61 -2.22 -21.41 9.93
CA ASP A 61 -1.87 -22.79 10.23
C ASP A 61 -0.42 -23.11 9.84
N TYR A 62 0.05 -22.58 8.72
CA TYR A 62 1.45 -22.67 8.33
C TYR A 62 2.38 -22.06 9.38
N ASN A 63 2.05 -20.86 9.86
CA ASN A 63 2.81 -20.20 10.91
C ASN A 63 2.76 -20.99 12.23
N LEU A 64 1.59 -21.50 12.61
CA LEU A 64 1.40 -22.32 13.82
C LEU A 64 2.27 -23.57 13.79
N THR A 65 2.21 -24.34 12.70
CA THR A 65 3.02 -25.57 12.52
C THR A 65 4.53 -25.28 12.62
N ARG A 66 4.98 -24.15 12.03
CA ARG A 66 6.37 -23.68 12.11
C ARG A 66 6.80 -23.24 13.52
N MET A 67 5.87 -22.85 14.38
CA MET A 67 6.15 -22.46 15.76
C MET A 67 6.11 -23.65 16.72
N GLU A 68 5.17 -24.58 16.55
CA GLU A 68 5.07 -25.82 17.34
C GLU A 68 6.32 -26.69 17.21
N SER A 69 6.87 -26.80 16.00
CA SER A 69 8.15 -27.47 15.73
C SER A 69 9.36 -26.84 16.44
N ARG A 70 9.17 -25.69 17.12
CA ARG A 70 10.22 -24.94 17.81
C ARG A 70 9.96 -24.77 19.30
N SER A 71 9.42 -25.78 19.99
CA SER A 71 9.50 -26.12 21.44
C SER A 71 9.66 -25.06 22.57
N ARG A 72 9.61 -23.75 22.29
CA ARG A 72 9.89 -22.63 23.22
C ARG A 72 8.66 -21.79 23.51
N TRP A 73 7.54 -22.06 22.87
CA TRP A 73 6.31 -21.29 23.03
C TRP A 73 5.26 -22.17 23.71
N SER A 74 5.03 -21.92 25.01
CA SER A 74 4.09 -22.69 25.84
C SER A 74 2.74 -22.00 26.02
N ASP A 75 2.59 -20.77 25.55
CA ASP A 75 1.37 -19.96 25.70
C ASP A 75 0.66 -19.82 24.35
N CYS A 76 -0.53 -20.42 24.25
CA CYS A 76 -1.35 -20.45 23.03
C CYS A 76 -1.70 -19.04 22.53
N ASP A 77 -1.94 -18.09 23.43
CA ASP A 77 -2.32 -16.72 23.06
C ASP A 77 -1.14 -15.95 22.47
N VAL A 78 0.07 -16.20 22.97
CA VAL A 78 1.32 -15.64 22.42
C VAL A 78 1.60 -16.22 21.03
N VAL A 79 1.40 -17.54 20.87
CA VAL A 79 1.58 -18.24 19.60
C VAL A 79 0.62 -17.72 18.54
N GLN A 80 -0.68 -17.66 18.84
CA GLN A 80 -1.69 -17.13 17.92
C GLN A 80 -1.44 -15.65 17.59
N SER A 81 -1.01 -14.88 18.60
CA SER A 81 -0.65 -13.48 18.43
C SER A 81 0.50 -13.29 17.45
N MET A 82 1.50 -14.18 17.49
CA MET A 82 2.67 -14.15 16.61
C MET A 82 2.36 -14.71 15.22
N ALA A 83 1.52 -15.74 15.10
CA ALA A 83 1.07 -16.28 13.81
C ALA A 83 0.42 -15.20 12.93
N THR A 84 -0.18 -14.19 13.57
CA THR A 84 -0.92 -13.10 12.93
C THR A 84 -0.17 -11.77 12.90
N CYS A 85 1.06 -11.70 13.44
CA CYS A 85 1.78 -10.44 13.63
C CYS A 85 2.69 -10.06 12.45
N GLU A 86 2.68 -8.78 12.07
CA GLU A 86 3.59 -8.18 11.10
C GLU A 86 5.08 -8.31 11.43
N SER A 87 5.43 -8.31 12.72
CA SER A 87 6.82 -8.31 13.17
C SER A 87 7.49 -9.69 13.14
N GLY A 88 6.70 -10.75 12.88
CA GLY A 88 7.18 -12.13 12.83
C GLY A 88 8.13 -12.42 11.68
N SER A 89 8.06 -11.67 10.57
CA SER A 89 8.81 -11.97 9.33
C SER A 89 10.32 -11.76 9.42
N ARG A 90 10.80 -10.93 10.36
CA ARG A 90 12.25 -10.85 10.65
C ARG A 90 12.76 -12.05 11.44
N ARG A 91 11.89 -12.90 11.97
CA ARG A 91 12.23 -14.05 12.79
C ARG A 91 11.84 -15.34 12.07
N ASN A 92 12.85 -15.99 11.48
CA ASN A 92 12.87 -17.45 11.34
C ASN A 92 11.80 -18.08 10.41
N GLY A 93 11.53 -17.52 9.22
CA GLY A 93 10.73 -18.23 8.19
C GLY A 93 9.24 -18.40 8.50
N LEU A 94 8.65 -17.46 9.24
CA LEU A 94 7.19 -17.30 9.34
C LEU A 94 6.69 -16.42 8.20
N LEU A 95 5.50 -16.72 7.68
CA LEU A 95 4.83 -15.89 6.69
C LEU A 95 4.31 -14.60 7.31
N GLN A 96 4.49 -13.51 6.59
CA GLN A 96 3.83 -12.26 6.92
C GLN A 96 2.45 -12.22 6.29
N LEU A 97 1.42 -12.49 7.08
CA LEU A 97 0.04 -12.63 6.59
C LEU A 97 -0.73 -11.31 6.50
N SER A 98 -0.18 -10.23 7.06
CA SER A 98 -0.76 -8.89 6.97
C SER A 98 0.29 -7.79 6.90
N ASP A 99 -0.09 -6.65 6.33
CA ASP A 99 0.61 -5.38 6.52
C ASP A 99 -0.42 -4.29 6.81
N SER A 100 -0.40 -3.82 8.05
CA SER A 100 -1.15 -2.67 8.52
C SER A 100 -0.56 -1.38 7.97
N ALA A 101 0.66 -1.40 7.44
CA ALA A 101 1.32 -0.21 6.95
C ALA A 101 0.90 0.15 5.52
N ILE A 102 -0.22 0.86 5.43
CA ILE A 102 -0.69 1.48 4.19
C ILE A 102 0.22 2.63 3.84
N TRP A 103 1.07 2.41 2.84
CA TRP A 103 2.19 3.27 2.56
C TRP A 103 2.83 3.73 3.88
N GLY A 104 3.29 2.80 4.71
CA GLY A 104 4.10 3.14 5.89
C GLY A 104 3.37 3.87 7.03
N GLN A 105 2.11 4.26 6.84
CA GLN A 105 1.26 4.70 7.94
C GLN A 105 0.53 3.47 8.50
N PRO A 106 0.71 3.13 9.79
CA PRO A 106 -0.03 2.04 10.40
C PRO A 106 -1.53 2.33 10.38
N ASN A 107 -2.28 1.43 9.77
CA ASN A 107 -3.72 1.31 9.87
C ASN A 107 -4.01 -0.07 10.46
N GLN A 108 -4.12 -0.12 11.80
CA GLN A 108 -4.33 -1.37 12.53
C GLN A 108 -5.60 -2.10 12.08
N LEU A 109 -6.60 -1.38 11.55
CA LEU A 109 -7.81 -1.99 11.02
C LEU A 109 -7.55 -2.84 9.79
N MET A 110 -6.42 -2.67 9.08
CA MET A 110 -6.03 -3.53 7.94
C MET A 110 -5.32 -4.81 8.34
N SER A 111 -4.86 -4.93 9.59
CA SER A 111 -4.33 -6.21 10.08
C SER A 111 -5.39 -7.31 9.96
N ILE A 112 -4.94 -8.56 9.79
CA ILE A 112 -5.83 -9.73 9.79
C ILE A 112 -6.46 -9.99 11.17
N ALA A 113 -5.84 -9.49 12.24
CA ALA A 113 -6.35 -9.58 13.61
C ALA A 113 -6.34 -8.19 14.26
N PRO A 114 -7.19 -7.26 13.78
CA PRO A 114 -7.17 -5.88 14.26
C PRO A 114 -7.57 -5.82 15.73
N SER A 115 -6.89 -4.96 16.49
CA SER A 115 -7.20 -4.74 17.91
C SER A 115 -8.33 -3.72 18.05
N ARG A 116 -9.41 -4.08 18.74
CA ARG A 116 -10.55 -3.20 19.05
C ARG A 116 -10.57 -2.88 20.54
N LYS A 117 -10.84 -1.63 20.88
CA LYS A 117 -10.97 -1.19 22.28
C LYS A 117 -12.27 -1.76 22.86
N GLN A 118 -12.18 -2.48 23.96
CA GLN A 118 -13.33 -3.13 24.59
C GLN A 118 -13.90 -2.22 25.69
N GLY A 119 -14.84 -1.32 25.34
CA GLY A 119 -15.55 -0.48 26.31
C GLY A 119 -14.65 0.29 27.30
N ASN A 120 -15.18 0.58 28.50
CA ASN A 120 -14.52 1.34 29.58
C ASN A 120 -13.42 0.56 30.33
N LEU A 121 -13.10 -0.67 29.94
CA LEU A 121 -12.04 -1.47 30.56
C LEU A 121 -10.78 -1.42 29.71
N PHE A 122 -9.63 -1.47 30.37
CA PHE A 122 -8.28 -1.32 29.80
C PHE A 122 -7.82 -2.50 28.89
N GLY A 123 -8.74 -3.12 28.15
CA GLY A 123 -8.49 -4.25 27.26
C GLY A 123 -8.64 -3.89 25.78
N TYR A 124 -7.68 -4.32 24.97
CA TYR A 124 -7.85 -4.45 23.52
C TYR A 124 -8.15 -5.92 23.20
N GLN A 125 -9.28 -6.18 22.54
CA GLN A 125 -9.60 -7.51 22.05
C GLN A 125 -9.23 -7.58 20.57
N ARG A 126 -8.53 -8.65 20.15
CA ARG A 126 -8.29 -8.90 18.73
C ARG A 126 -9.55 -9.46 18.09
N ALA A 127 -9.94 -8.89 16.96
CA ALA A 127 -11.03 -9.43 16.16
C ALA A 127 -10.58 -10.75 15.50
N SER A 128 -11.50 -11.70 15.45
CA SER A 128 -11.41 -12.89 14.61
C SER A 128 -11.40 -12.54 13.12
N LEU A 129 -10.97 -13.49 12.27
CA LEU A 129 -11.05 -13.34 10.81
C LEU A 129 -12.50 -13.08 10.37
N THR A 130 -13.48 -13.76 10.98
CA THR A 130 -14.90 -13.55 10.69
C THR A 130 -15.34 -12.13 11.02
N GLU A 131 -15.00 -11.59 12.19
CA GLU A 131 -15.34 -10.21 12.58
C GLU A 131 -14.64 -9.15 11.70
N LYS A 132 -13.45 -9.49 11.17
CA LYS A 132 -12.67 -8.64 10.27
C LYS A 132 -13.22 -8.65 8.84
N LEU A 133 -13.51 -9.83 8.30
CA LEU A 133 -13.85 -10.02 6.89
C LEU A 133 -15.35 -9.91 6.64
N SER A 134 -16.23 -10.36 7.54
CA SER A 134 -17.68 -10.34 7.31
C SER A 134 -18.24 -8.98 6.87
N PRO A 135 -17.77 -7.81 7.34
CA PRO A 135 -18.26 -6.51 6.86
C PRO A 135 -18.00 -6.27 5.36
N TYR A 136 -17.05 -6.97 4.75
CA TYR A 136 -16.70 -6.83 3.33
C TYR A 136 -17.58 -7.72 2.43
N TRP A 137 -18.27 -8.70 3.01
CA TRP A 137 -19.02 -9.74 2.30
C TRP A 137 -20.53 -9.65 2.57
N VAL A 138 -21.01 -8.54 3.13
CA VAL A 138 -22.45 -8.30 3.32
C VAL A 138 -23.14 -7.96 1.98
N PRO A 139 -24.44 -8.27 1.82
CA PRO A 139 -25.16 -8.01 0.57
C PRO A 139 -25.10 -6.55 0.11
N SER A 140 -25.13 -5.58 1.03
CA SER A 140 -25.06 -4.15 0.67
C SER A 140 -23.77 -3.77 -0.04
N ILE A 141 -22.64 -4.43 0.26
CA ILE A 141 -21.36 -4.20 -0.43
C ILE A 141 -21.43 -4.75 -1.85
N ALA A 142 -21.97 -5.96 -2.03
CA ALA A 142 -22.14 -6.56 -3.35
C ALA A 142 -23.11 -5.74 -4.24
N GLU A 143 -24.23 -5.27 -3.67
CA GLU A 143 -25.18 -4.43 -4.41
C GLU A 143 -24.61 -3.05 -4.76
N SER A 144 -23.88 -2.42 -3.83
CA SER A 144 -23.14 -1.18 -4.12
C SER A 144 -22.11 -1.40 -5.23
N TRP A 145 -21.43 -2.55 -5.23
CA TRP A 145 -20.46 -2.88 -6.27
C TRP A 145 -21.09 -3.11 -7.65
N LYS A 146 -22.20 -3.85 -7.72
CA LYS A 146 -22.96 -4.03 -8.97
C LYS A 146 -23.47 -2.69 -9.51
N SER A 147 -24.06 -1.87 -8.64
CA SER A 147 -24.54 -0.53 -9.02
C SER A 147 -23.40 0.37 -9.48
N TYR A 148 -22.25 0.28 -8.82
CA TYR A 148 -21.04 0.94 -9.26
C TYR A 148 -20.65 0.43 -10.66
N LEU A 149 -20.39 -0.85 -10.87
CA LEU A 149 -19.92 -1.35 -12.17
C LEU A 149 -20.89 -1.07 -13.33
N GLY A 150 -22.20 -1.10 -13.07
CA GLY A 150 -23.23 -0.95 -14.09
C GLY A 150 -23.00 -1.95 -15.22
N ASP A 151 -22.92 -1.46 -16.45
CA ASP A 151 -22.72 -2.30 -17.63
C ASP A 151 -21.37 -3.03 -17.64
N MET A 152 -20.38 -2.61 -16.84
CA MET A 152 -19.08 -3.31 -16.76
C MET A 152 -19.16 -4.64 -15.99
N LEU A 153 -20.27 -4.93 -15.30
CA LEU A 153 -20.42 -6.16 -14.53
C LEU A 153 -20.14 -7.40 -15.40
N ASP A 154 -19.28 -8.29 -14.91
CA ASP A 154 -18.82 -9.51 -15.58
C ASP A 154 -18.11 -9.31 -16.94
N GLN A 155 -17.69 -8.08 -17.26
CA GLN A 155 -16.89 -7.78 -18.46
C GLN A 155 -15.40 -7.69 -18.14
N ASP A 156 -14.54 -7.94 -19.13
CA ASP A 156 -13.10 -7.69 -18.99
C ASP A 156 -12.81 -6.18 -19.06
N PRO A 157 -12.25 -5.55 -18.01
CA PRO A 157 -11.92 -4.12 -18.01
C PRO A 157 -11.00 -3.69 -19.15
N SER A 158 -10.15 -4.60 -19.65
CA SER A 158 -9.18 -4.29 -20.71
C SER A 158 -9.83 -4.08 -22.08
N SER A 159 -10.96 -4.73 -22.33
CA SER A 159 -11.71 -4.66 -23.58
C SER A 159 -12.95 -3.77 -23.49
N TYR A 160 -13.43 -3.46 -22.28
CA TYR A 160 -14.60 -2.61 -22.05
C TYR A 160 -14.50 -1.24 -22.73
N LYS A 161 -15.54 -0.86 -23.48
CA LYS A 161 -15.62 0.41 -24.24
C LYS A 161 -16.64 1.40 -23.68
N GLY A 162 -17.42 1.02 -22.68
CA GLY A 162 -18.42 1.89 -22.07
C GLY A 162 -17.80 2.97 -21.16
N HIS A 163 -18.68 3.70 -20.48
CA HIS A 163 -18.28 4.78 -19.58
C HIS A 163 -17.60 4.23 -18.33
N ARG A 164 -16.48 4.84 -17.94
CA ARG A 164 -15.78 4.57 -16.68
C ARG A 164 -15.91 5.79 -15.80
N ARG A 165 -16.13 5.59 -14.50
CA ARG A 165 -16.06 6.69 -13.53
C ARG A 165 -14.65 7.27 -13.46
N THR A 166 -14.60 8.55 -13.15
CA THR A 166 -13.37 9.25 -12.84
C THR A 166 -12.76 8.72 -11.55
N TRP A 167 -11.47 8.95 -11.36
CA TRP A 167 -10.78 8.49 -10.17
C TRP A 167 -11.35 9.14 -8.90
N GLY A 168 -11.72 10.43 -8.96
CA GLY A 168 -12.29 11.18 -7.86
C GLY A 168 -13.69 10.72 -7.47
N GLU A 169 -14.53 10.35 -8.45
CA GLU A 169 -15.82 9.70 -8.20
C GLU A 169 -15.65 8.36 -7.50
N THR A 170 -14.69 7.54 -7.97
CA THR A 170 -14.37 6.25 -7.34
C THR A 170 -13.88 6.43 -5.90
N LEU A 171 -12.98 7.38 -5.65
CA LEU A 171 -12.51 7.68 -4.29
C LEU A 171 -13.65 8.11 -3.37
N THR A 172 -14.52 8.99 -3.85
CA THR A 172 -15.71 9.44 -3.10
C THR A 172 -16.62 8.26 -2.77
N TRP A 173 -16.92 7.41 -3.76
CA TRP A 173 -17.71 6.20 -3.55
C TRP A 173 -17.08 5.24 -2.52
N ILE A 174 -15.75 5.03 -2.53
CA ILE A 174 -15.08 4.19 -1.52
C ILE A 174 -15.28 4.76 -0.11
N HIS A 175 -15.21 6.08 0.07
CA HIS A 175 -15.51 6.70 1.36
C HIS A 175 -16.97 6.47 1.79
N GLU A 176 -17.91 6.54 0.84
CA GLU A 176 -19.34 6.35 1.09
C GLU A 176 -19.73 4.90 1.43
N LEU A 177 -18.88 3.92 1.12
CA LEU A 177 -19.07 2.54 1.60
C LEU A 177 -19.10 2.45 3.14
N ASP A 178 -18.50 3.43 3.83
CA ASP A 178 -18.42 3.52 5.29
C ASP A 178 -17.88 2.22 5.96
N VAL A 179 -16.94 1.57 5.29
CA VAL A 179 -16.30 0.34 5.75
C VAL A 179 -15.09 0.69 6.64
N ASP A 180 -15.00 0.06 7.81
CA ASP A 180 -13.87 0.24 8.73
C ASP A 180 -12.53 -0.03 8.06
N GLY A 181 -11.58 0.90 8.26
CA GLY A 181 -10.29 0.92 7.58
C GLY A 181 -10.28 1.71 6.26
N PHE A 182 -11.44 1.94 5.64
CA PHE A 182 -11.60 2.65 4.35
C PHE A 182 -12.37 3.98 4.47
N LYS A 183 -12.63 4.46 5.68
CA LYS A 183 -13.36 5.72 5.89
C LYS A 183 -12.52 6.97 5.62
N SER A 184 -11.19 6.89 5.80
CA SER A 184 -10.30 8.05 5.69
C SER A 184 -8.84 7.66 5.42
N GLY A 185 -8.01 8.66 5.13
CA GLY A 185 -6.57 8.50 5.00
C GLY A 185 -6.12 7.89 3.68
N LEU A 186 -5.08 7.06 3.73
CA LEU A 186 -4.40 6.51 2.55
C LEU A 186 -5.03 5.21 2.03
N THR A 187 -5.80 4.48 2.85
CA THR A 187 -6.46 3.22 2.42
C THR A 187 -7.39 3.43 1.24
N PRO A 188 -8.30 4.43 1.27
CA PRO A 188 -9.22 4.68 0.17
C PRO A 188 -8.47 5.04 -1.10
N LEU A 189 -7.43 5.89 -0.96
CA LEU A 189 -6.54 6.25 -2.07
C LEU A 189 -5.93 5.02 -2.75
N GLN A 190 -5.40 4.09 -1.95
CA GLN A 190 -4.85 2.84 -2.45
C GLN A 190 -5.90 1.93 -3.10
N ALA A 191 -7.09 1.82 -2.51
CA ALA A 191 -8.17 1.03 -3.09
C ALA A 191 -8.59 1.60 -4.46
N THR A 192 -8.75 2.92 -4.56
CA THR A 192 -9.02 3.62 -5.83
C THR A 192 -7.90 3.39 -6.85
N ASN A 193 -6.64 3.49 -6.42
CA ASN A 193 -5.49 3.23 -7.28
C ASN A 193 -5.48 1.80 -7.82
N ASN A 194 -5.82 0.80 -6.99
CA ASN A 194 -5.92 -0.59 -7.44
C ASN A 194 -7.04 -0.80 -8.46
N LEU A 195 -8.19 -0.13 -8.31
CA LEU A 195 -9.27 -0.15 -9.29
C LEU A 195 -8.86 0.51 -10.62
N SER A 196 -8.08 1.59 -10.55
CA SER A 196 -7.55 2.27 -11.74
C SER A 196 -6.51 1.42 -12.49
N LEU A 197 -5.60 0.78 -11.74
CA LEU A 197 -4.63 -0.18 -12.29
C LEU A 197 -5.34 -1.38 -12.95
N ALA A 198 -6.45 -1.84 -12.37
CA ALA A 198 -7.31 -2.86 -12.96
C ALA A 198 -8.11 -2.38 -14.19
N GLY A 199 -8.10 -1.07 -14.51
CA GLY A 199 -8.84 -0.50 -15.65
C GLY A 199 -10.35 -0.33 -15.40
N ILE A 200 -10.79 -0.41 -14.15
CA ILE A 200 -12.21 -0.28 -13.76
C ILE A 200 -12.64 1.18 -13.64
N CYS A 201 -11.73 2.08 -13.25
CA CYS A 201 -11.93 3.53 -13.32
C CYS A 201 -10.79 4.21 -14.07
N HIS A 202 -10.96 5.49 -14.40
CA HIS A 202 -9.90 6.28 -15.02
C HIS A 202 -8.70 6.46 -14.07
N PRO A 203 -7.48 6.66 -14.61
CA PRO A 203 -6.35 7.16 -13.81
C PRO A 203 -6.65 8.56 -13.28
N PRO A 204 -6.08 8.96 -12.13
CA PRO A 204 -6.27 10.30 -11.61
C PRO A 204 -5.69 11.31 -12.59
N SER A 205 -6.43 12.39 -12.81
CA SER A 205 -5.92 13.60 -13.43
C SER A 205 -5.02 14.39 -12.47
N LEU A 206 -4.29 15.37 -13.03
CA LEU A 206 -3.53 16.32 -12.23
C LEU A 206 -4.44 17.07 -11.22
N ASP A 207 -5.67 17.42 -11.62
CA ASP A 207 -6.59 18.13 -10.74
C ASP A 207 -7.06 17.27 -9.58
N GLU A 208 -7.43 16.02 -9.83
CA GLU A 208 -7.86 15.09 -8.78
C GLU A 208 -6.75 14.79 -7.79
N ILE A 209 -5.53 14.50 -8.26
CA ILE A 209 -4.40 14.21 -7.36
C ILE A 209 -3.98 15.46 -6.59
N SER A 210 -3.99 16.65 -7.21
CA SER A 210 -3.67 17.91 -6.54
C SER A 210 -4.70 18.22 -5.46
N ALA A 211 -5.98 17.94 -5.72
CA ALA A 211 -7.05 18.16 -4.77
C ALA A 211 -6.91 17.22 -3.57
N PHE A 212 -6.57 15.96 -3.83
CA PHE A 212 -6.27 14.99 -2.78
C PHE A 212 -5.10 15.47 -1.90
N VAL A 213 -3.95 15.82 -2.52
CA VAL A 213 -2.75 16.28 -1.80
C VAL A 213 -3.03 17.54 -0.98
N TRP A 214 -3.75 18.51 -1.56
CA TRP A 214 -4.11 19.77 -0.89
C TRP A 214 -5.04 19.56 0.32
N ARG A 215 -6.02 18.67 0.22
CA ARG A 215 -6.94 18.34 1.33
C ARG A 215 -6.26 17.53 2.43
N ASN A 216 -5.21 16.79 2.09
CA ASN A 216 -4.53 15.87 2.99
C ASN A 216 -3.11 16.34 3.38
N LYS A 217 -3.01 17.57 3.90
CA LYS A 217 -1.72 18.23 4.24
C LYS A 217 -0.85 17.46 5.24
N VAL A 218 -1.47 16.59 6.03
CA VAL A 218 -0.77 15.76 7.02
C VAL A 218 -0.10 14.53 6.41
N LEU A 219 -0.36 14.21 5.14
CA LEU A 219 0.16 13.03 4.46
C LEU A 219 1.48 13.33 3.73
N GLY A 220 2.18 12.25 3.35
CA GLY A 220 3.57 12.29 2.88
C GLY A 220 3.80 13.18 1.66
N ALA A 221 2.89 13.15 0.67
CA ALA A 221 3.07 13.91 -0.56
C ALA A 221 3.10 15.42 -0.31
N TYR A 222 2.15 15.97 0.47
CA TYR A 222 2.12 17.39 0.79
C TYR A 222 3.31 17.80 1.66
N ARG A 223 3.60 17.03 2.73
CA ARG A 223 4.76 17.28 3.59
C ARG A 223 6.05 17.31 2.77
N ARG A 224 6.20 16.41 1.81
CA ARG A 224 7.40 16.34 0.98
C ARG A 224 7.57 17.55 0.06
N LEU A 225 6.49 18.13 -0.44
CA LEU A 225 6.55 19.39 -1.18
C LEU A 225 7.13 20.51 -0.30
N VAL A 226 6.61 20.65 0.92
CA VAL A 226 7.09 21.64 1.90
C VAL A 226 8.57 21.40 2.26
N GLU A 227 8.94 20.17 2.59
CA GLU A 227 10.32 19.77 2.93
C GLU A 227 11.30 19.97 1.77
N SER A 228 10.81 19.94 0.53
CA SER A 228 11.61 20.19 -0.67
C SER A 228 11.63 21.68 -1.06
N ASN A 229 11.19 22.56 -0.15
CA ASN A 229 11.11 24.02 -0.31
C ASN A 229 10.20 24.49 -1.45
N PHE A 230 9.18 23.70 -1.83
CA PHE A 230 8.11 24.22 -2.67
C PHE A 230 7.20 25.11 -1.85
N ASP A 231 6.87 26.29 -2.39
CA ASP A 231 5.97 27.23 -1.75
C ASP A 231 4.50 26.85 -2.02
N VAL A 232 3.95 25.93 -1.21
CA VAL A 232 2.63 25.31 -1.41
C VAL A 232 1.52 25.92 -0.55
N PHE A 233 1.35 27.24 -0.64
CA PHE A 233 0.36 28.03 0.12
C PHE A 233 -1.07 27.95 -0.43
N SER A 234 -1.27 27.39 -1.62
CA SER A 234 -2.59 27.29 -2.26
C SER A 234 -2.75 26.00 -3.06
N PHE A 235 -3.99 25.66 -3.41
CA PHE A 235 -4.28 24.56 -4.35
C PHE A 235 -3.56 24.74 -5.69
N ALA A 236 -3.54 25.95 -6.25
CA ALA A 236 -2.84 26.26 -7.49
C ALA A 236 -1.32 26.03 -7.36
N ALA A 237 -0.73 26.38 -6.22
CA ALA A 237 0.67 26.14 -5.95
C ALA A 237 1.01 24.64 -5.82
N VAL A 238 0.15 23.84 -5.17
CA VAL A 238 0.28 22.37 -5.16
C VAL A 238 0.24 21.82 -6.58
N LYS A 239 -0.76 22.23 -7.39
CA LYS A 239 -0.91 21.78 -8.78
C LYS A 239 0.33 22.10 -9.62
N ALA A 240 0.82 23.33 -9.53
CA ALA A 240 2.03 23.75 -10.23
C ALA A 240 3.26 22.96 -9.78
N SER A 241 3.40 22.70 -8.47
CA SER A 241 4.51 21.91 -7.91
C SER A 241 4.50 20.47 -8.43
N LEU A 242 3.35 19.81 -8.43
CA LEU A 242 3.21 18.45 -8.96
C LEU A 242 3.51 18.39 -10.46
N LEU A 243 3.07 19.40 -11.23
CA LEU A 243 3.38 19.49 -12.67
C LEU A 243 4.88 19.66 -12.92
N LEU A 244 5.57 20.51 -12.15
CA LEU A 244 7.02 20.69 -12.25
C LEU A 244 7.77 19.38 -11.98
N ILE A 245 7.36 18.65 -10.94
CA ILE A 245 7.94 17.35 -10.59
C ILE A 245 7.69 16.34 -11.71
N PHE A 246 6.46 16.27 -12.24
CA PHE A 246 6.12 15.42 -13.38
C PHE A 246 7.01 15.72 -14.58
N THR A 247 7.12 16.99 -14.99
CA THR A 247 7.94 17.40 -16.14
C THR A 247 9.38 16.98 -15.94
N HIS A 248 9.92 17.16 -14.74
CA HIS A 248 11.27 16.75 -14.42
C HIS A 248 11.47 15.23 -14.50
N ILE A 249 10.60 14.44 -13.88
CA ILE A 249 10.64 12.97 -13.91
C ILE A 249 10.50 12.47 -15.36
N ASN A 250 9.53 13.00 -16.10
CA ASN A 250 9.28 12.63 -17.48
C ASN A 250 10.49 12.89 -18.39
N ASN A 251 11.23 13.97 -18.15
CA ASN A 251 12.43 14.30 -18.91
C ASN A 251 13.67 13.49 -18.46
N SER A 252 13.62 12.88 -17.27
CA SER A 252 14.75 12.17 -16.67
C SER A 252 14.66 10.65 -16.85
N LEU A 253 13.45 10.08 -16.86
CA LEU A 253 13.25 8.65 -17.03
C LEU A 253 13.55 8.21 -18.47
N SER A 254 14.32 7.13 -18.60
CA SER A 254 14.47 6.40 -19.85
C SER A 254 13.13 5.78 -20.30
N SER A 255 12.98 5.50 -21.60
CA SER A 255 11.77 4.86 -22.13
C SER A 255 11.48 3.50 -21.48
N SER A 256 12.52 2.70 -21.21
CA SER A 256 12.36 1.42 -20.53
C SER A 256 11.88 1.58 -19.09
N ALA A 257 12.39 2.58 -18.35
CA ALA A 257 11.89 2.88 -17.02
C ALA A 257 10.42 3.33 -17.04
N LYS A 258 10.05 4.18 -18.00
CA LYS A 258 8.64 4.59 -18.18
C LYS A 258 7.73 3.41 -18.46
N GLU A 259 8.17 2.45 -19.27
CA GLU A 259 7.43 1.22 -19.53
C GLU A 259 7.27 0.36 -18.26
N ILE A 260 8.37 0.13 -17.52
CA ILE A 260 8.36 -0.64 -16.26
C ILE A 260 7.38 -0.04 -15.25
N PHE A 261 7.40 1.28 -15.08
CA PHE A 261 6.53 1.97 -14.13
C PHE A 261 5.13 2.25 -14.69
N ASN A 262 4.87 1.91 -15.94
CA ASN A 262 3.66 2.29 -16.67
C ASN A 262 3.36 3.79 -16.54
N PHE A 263 4.43 4.59 -16.60
CA PHE A 263 4.43 6.02 -16.27
C PHE A 263 3.53 6.82 -17.20
N ASP A 264 3.49 6.48 -18.49
CA ASP A 264 2.65 7.19 -19.46
C ASP A 264 1.15 6.97 -19.19
N ARG A 265 0.77 5.84 -18.59
CA ARG A 265 -0.61 5.53 -18.24
C ARG A 265 -1.01 6.04 -16.85
N PHE A 266 -0.07 6.05 -15.90
CA PHE A 266 -0.34 6.39 -14.50
C PHE A 266 0.63 7.46 -13.93
N PRO A 267 0.87 8.59 -14.63
CA PRO A 267 1.94 9.51 -14.27
C PRO A 267 1.70 10.17 -12.91
N TRP A 268 0.44 10.51 -12.62
CA TRP A 268 0.07 11.22 -11.40
C TRP A 268 0.07 10.32 -10.17
N MET A 269 -0.28 9.04 -10.33
CA MET A 269 -0.08 8.03 -9.28
C MET A 269 1.40 7.84 -9.00
N PHE A 270 2.25 7.80 -10.04
CA PHE A 270 3.69 7.67 -9.89
C PHE A 270 4.31 8.87 -9.16
N VAL A 271 3.94 10.10 -9.55
CA VAL A 271 4.43 11.34 -8.92
C VAL A 271 4.05 11.39 -7.45
N GLU A 272 2.80 11.09 -7.11
CA GLU A 272 2.33 11.04 -5.72
C GLU A 272 3.10 9.98 -4.92
N HIS A 273 3.21 8.76 -5.45
CA HIS A 273 3.96 7.67 -4.81
C HIS A 273 5.42 8.06 -4.57
N THR A 274 6.05 8.70 -5.55
CA THR A 274 7.44 9.15 -5.47
C THR A 274 7.63 10.12 -4.31
N LEU A 275 6.78 11.15 -4.21
CA LEU A 275 6.82 12.11 -3.09
C LEU A 275 6.59 11.43 -1.74
N CYS A 276 5.65 10.49 -1.67
CA CYS A 276 5.33 9.75 -0.46
C CYS A 276 6.42 8.77 0.00
N LYS A 277 7.25 8.26 -0.92
CA LYS A 277 8.27 7.23 -0.65
C LYS A 277 9.67 7.78 -0.50
N VAL A 278 10.04 8.85 -1.22
CA VAL A 278 11.37 9.46 -1.12
C VAL A 278 11.65 10.00 0.30
N SER A 279 10.66 10.59 0.97
CA SER A 279 10.78 10.98 2.40
C SER A 279 11.21 9.82 3.29
N ARG A 280 10.81 8.58 2.96
CA ARG A 280 11.13 7.39 3.77
C ARG A 280 12.47 6.80 3.46
N TYR A 281 12.90 6.81 2.20
CA TYR A 281 14.25 6.39 1.86
C TYR A 281 15.26 7.32 2.53
N ILE A 282 15.00 8.63 2.52
CA ILE A 282 15.82 9.61 3.24
C ILE A 282 15.80 9.32 4.74
N ASN A 283 14.63 9.12 5.37
CA ASN A 283 14.57 8.77 6.80
C ASN A 283 15.28 7.44 7.11
N ARG A 284 15.26 6.45 6.21
CA ARG A 284 16.00 5.18 6.38
C ARG A 284 17.50 5.38 6.26
N ILE A 285 17.96 6.18 5.30
CA ILE A 285 19.38 6.51 5.12
C ILE A 285 19.87 7.35 6.30
N GLU A 286 19.08 8.32 6.76
CA GLU A 286 19.40 9.13 7.95
C GLU A 286 19.40 8.29 9.23
N HIS A 287 18.50 7.29 9.36
CA HIS A 287 18.53 6.31 10.44
C HIS A 287 19.76 5.41 10.37
N VAL A 288 20.13 4.91 9.19
CA VAL A 288 21.37 4.14 9.00
C VAL A 288 22.60 5.02 9.29
N GLY A 289 22.56 6.32 8.95
CA GLY A 289 23.61 7.28 9.27
C GLY A 289 23.64 7.71 10.74
N THR A 290 22.55 7.57 11.50
CA THR A 290 22.57 7.73 12.97
C THR A 290 23.07 6.47 13.65
N TRP A 291 22.68 5.28 13.16
CA TRP A 291 23.25 4.01 13.59
C TRP A 291 24.76 3.92 13.29
N GLY A 292 25.20 4.39 12.12
CA GLY A 292 26.62 4.48 11.76
C GLY A 292 27.39 5.41 12.70
N ARG A 293 26.80 6.54 13.11
CA ARG A 293 27.39 7.46 14.09
C ARG A 293 27.43 6.90 15.51
N GLU A 294 26.44 6.11 15.92
CA GLU A 294 26.48 5.38 17.20
C GLU A 294 27.52 4.25 17.20
N PHE A 295 27.77 3.61 16.05
CA PHE A 295 28.86 2.64 15.88
C PHE A 295 30.25 3.31 15.80
N GLU A 296 30.37 4.51 15.24
CA GLU A 296 31.62 5.31 15.24
C GLU A 296 32.06 5.72 16.67
N ILE A 297 31.13 5.85 17.62
CA ILE A 297 31.45 6.11 19.03
C ILE A 297 32.04 4.86 19.72
N ILE A 298 31.82 3.66 19.18
CA ILE A 298 32.20 2.38 19.82
C ILE A 298 33.30 1.62 19.06
N GLY A 299 33.59 1.94 17.79
CA GLY A 299 34.57 1.21 17.01
C GLY A 299 35.35 2.10 16.04
N SER A 300 36.67 2.14 16.21
CA SER A 300 37.62 2.79 15.32
C SER A 300 37.58 2.18 13.91
N TYR A 301 36.86 2.81 12.99
CA TYR A 301 37.06 2.65 11.55
C TYR A 301 37.26 4.02 10.91
N LYS A 302 38.41 4.20 10.26
CA LYS A 302 38.71 5.39 9.45
C LYS A 302 37.88 5.32 8.18
N GLN A 303 37.05 6.33 7.93
CA GLN A 303 36.60 6.65 6.58
C GLN A 303 36.72 8.16 6.33
N GLU A 304 37.12 8.50 5.10
CA GLU A 304 37.43 9.84 4.64
C GLU A 304 36.23 10.79 4.81
N ARG A 305 36.50 11.97 5.37
CA ARG A 305 35.50 13.01 5.63
C ARG A 305 34.93 13.55 4.31
N LEU A 306 33.61 13.45 4.14
CA LEU A 306 32.88 14.49 3.41
C LEU A 306 32.83 15.72 4.32
N THR A 307 33.46 16.80 3.88
CA THR A 307 33.58 18.06 4.64
C THR A 307 32.24 18.78 4.77
N GLU A 308 32.07 19.52 5.87
CA GLU A 308 30.87 20.31 6.25
C GLU A 308 30.35 21.34 5.23
N ASN A 309 31.01 21.52 4.08
CA ASN A 309 30.60 22.45 3.03
C ASN A 309 29.47 21.93 2.11
N ASP A 310 28.99 20.69 2.28
CA ASP A 310 27.90 20.13 1.48
C ASP A 310 26.48 20.43 2.04
N ARG A 311 26.31 21.49 2.84
CA ARG A 311 24.99 22.00 3.20
C ARG A 311 24.37 22.77 2.03
N PHE A 312 24.04 22.05 0.96
CA PHE A 312 23.27 22.59 -0.16
C PHE A 312 21.76 22.46 0.12
N HIS A 313 21.12 23.59 0.40
CA HIS A 313 19.67 23.76 0.47
C HIS A 313 19.12 23.97 -0.95
N SER A 314 18.57 22.95 -1.61
CA SER A 314 17.96 23.10 -2.94
C SER A 314 16.96 21.98 -3.30
N PRO A 315 15.89 22.28 -4.08
CA PRO A 315 15.06 21.30 -4.80
C PRO A 315 15.87 20.27 -5.62
N LEU A 316 17.11 20.60 -5.96
CA LEU A 316 18.06 19.72 -6.65
C LEU A 316 18.39 18.44 -5.88
N LYS A 317 18.24 18.39 -4.54
CA LYS A 317 18.46 17.15 -3.78
C LYS A 317 17.33 16.14 -4.03
N LEU A 318 16.06 16.57 -4.09
CA LEU A 318 14.95 15.69 -4.51
C LEU A 318 15.19 15.14 -5.92
N ILE A 319 15.71 15.98 -6.81
CA ILE A 319 16.08 15.67 -8.20
C ILE A 319 17.24 14.67 -8.29
N MET A 320 18.29 14.82 -7.48
CA MET A 320 19.41 13.87 -7.42
C MET A 320 19.01 12.53 -6.78
N THR A 321 18.19 12.56 -5.73
CA THR A 321 17.66 11.34 -5.09
C THR A 321 16.75 10.55 -6.04
N LEU A 322 16.19 11.15 -7.11
CA LEU A 322 15.42 10.41 -8.13
C LEU A 322 16.31 9.57 -9.04
N LYS A 323 17.54 10.01 -9.36
CA LYS A 323 18.52 9.18 -10.08
C LYS A 323 19.05 8.02 -9.22
N GLU A 324 19.23 8.25 -7.92
CA GLU A 324 19.58 7.20 -6.97
C GLU A 324 18.40 6.24 -6.71
N ALA A 325 17.17 6.76 -6.70
CA ALA A 325 15.95 5.96 -6.63
C ALA A 325 15.73 5.13 -7.90
N GLU A 326 16.12 5.61 -9.08
CA GLU A 326 16.12 4.82 -10.33
C GLU A 326 17.00 3.57 -10.19
N ALA A 327 18.21 3.70 -9.64
CA ALA A 327 19.12 2.57 -9.38
C ALA A 327 18.60 1.57 -8.32
N VAL A 328 17.80 2.04 -7.35
CA VAL A 328 17.21 1.20 -6.28
C VAL A 328 15.90 0.55 -6.72
N LEU A 329 15.05 1.27 -7.47
CA LEU A 329 13.79 0.77 -8.02
C LEU A 329 14.02 -0.26 -9.14
N LEU A 330 15.12 -0.15 -9.89
CA LEU A 330 15.55 -1.18 -10.86
C LEU A 330 16.04 -2.47 -10.18
N ASN A 331 16.62 -2.37 -8.97
CA ASN A 331 17.11 -3.52 -8.20
C ASN A 331 16.04 -4.23 -7.37
N HIS A 332 14.98 -3.50 -6.98
CA HIS A 332 13.82 -4.06 -6.29
C HIS A 332 12.63 -4.02 -7.24
N ARG A 333 12.45 -5.08 -8.03
CA ARG A 333 11.22 -5.33 -8.81
C ARG A 333 10.00 -5.15 -7.90
N LEU A 334 9.38 -3.98 -7.97
CA LEU A 334 8.05 -3.69 -7.42
C LEU A 334 6.99 -4.25 -8.34
#